data_AF-A0A6I9WMT4-F1
#
_entry.id   AF-A0A6I9WMT4-F1
#
_cell.length_a   1.000
_cell.length_b   1.000
_cell.length_c   1.000
_cell.angle_alpha   90.00
_cell.angle_beta   90.00
_cell.angle_gamma   90.00
#
_symmetry.space_group_name_H-M   'P 1'
#
loop_
_entity.id
_entity.type
_entity.pdbx_description
1 polymer ?
#
loop_
_entity_poly.entity_id
_entity_poly.type
_entity_poly.pdbx_seq_one_letter_code
_entity_poly.pdbx_strand_id
1 'polypeptide(L)'
;MYSANTRAGIARAFYAHRGMHNNAELVEKCTKIVNRNPRNLERLRIAKKPEGYWLEKPGRTYWHKLFLVRKLRYIVAEVRHFQNGPVVTASSAEWALKRQLYRYTDGSAYVNVGRVLAQRCLEAGICEMEVDDTALVGNKCELLIQELEKGNIILTEPPIYRYPNAWDRDWPEKPWEIHE
;
A
#
# COMPACT_ATOMS: atom_id res chain seq x y z
N MET A 1 -42.09 54.19 32.22
CA MET A 1 -42.82 53.18 31.42
C MET A 1 -41.79 52.31 30.72
N TYR A 2 -41.71 51.04 31.09
CA TYR A 2 -40.71 50.09 30.58
C TYR A 2 -41.06 49.68 29.15
N SER A 3 -40.16 49.93 28.19
CA SER A 3 -40.24 49.35 26.85
C SER A 3 -39.53 48.00 26.87
N ALA A 4 -40.30 46.92 26.70
CA ALA A 4 -39.78 45.57 26.64
C ALA A 4 -39.09 45.34 25.29
N ASN A 5 -37.77 45.24 25.29
CA ASN A 5 -36.97 44.84 24.14
C ASN A 5 -37.26 43.36 23.80
N THR A 6 -38.18 43.11 22.87
CA THR A 6 -38.37 41.78 22.27
C THR A 6 -37.24 41.50 21.29
N ARG A 7 -36.17 40.87 21.76
CA ARG A 7 -35.15 40.26 20.90
C ARG A 7 -35.77 39.04 20.20
N ALA A 8 -36.23 39.21 18.97
CA ALA A 8 -36.55 38.08 18.10
C ALA A 8 -35.23 37.37 17.75
N GLY A 9 -34.99 36.22 18.39
CA GLY A 9 -33.89 35.33 18.02
C GLY A 9 -34.13 34.79 16.61
N ILE A 10 -33.41 35.30 15.63
CA ILE A 10 -33.38 34.72 14.28
C ILE A 10 -32.59 33.42 14.39
N ALA A 11 -33.27 32.32 14.65
CA ALA A 11 -32.71 31.00 14.44
C ALA A 11 -32.51 30.83 12.92
N ARG A 12 -31.27 31.03 12.45
CA ARG A 12 -30.87 30.59 11.10
C ARG A 12 -30.87 29.07 11.11
N ALA A 13 -32.02 28.48 10.79
CA ALA A 13 -32.07 27.09 10.37
C ALA A 13 -31.28 26.99 9.06
N PHE A 14 -30.06 26.44 9.13
CA PHE A 14 -29.36 25.97 7.94
C PHE A 14 -30.14 24.77 7.40
N TYR A 15 -31.17 25.04 6.60
CA TYR A 15 -31.82 24.03 5.78
C TYR A 15 -30.82 23.68 4.67
N ALA A 16 -29.96 22.69 4.92
CA ALA A 16 -29.23 22.05 3.84
C ALA A 16 -30.28 21.32 2.99
N HIS A 17 -30.78 22.00 1.96
CA HIS A 17 -31.50 21.35 0.88
C HIS A 17 -30.56 20.31 0.29
N ARG A 18 -30.70 19.04 0.68
CA ARG A 18 -30.20 17.93 -0.10
C ARG A 18 -31.06 17.87 -1.35
N GLY A 19 -30.73 18.70 -2.34
CA GLY A 19 -31.24 18.53 -3.68
C GLY A 19 -30.84 17.14 -4.14
N MET A 20 -31.82 16.30 -4.43
CA MET A 20 -31.57 15.03 -5.09
C MET A 20 -31.17 15.34 -6.53
N HIS A 21 -29.88 15.60 -6.75
CA HIS A 21 -29.34 15.70 -8.09
C HIS A 21 -29.22 14.30 -8.68
N ASN A 22 -29.69 14.13 -9.91
CA ASN A 22 -29.44 12.90 -10.65
C ASN A 22 -27.93 12.74 -10.87
N ASN A 23 -27.41 11.51 -10.77
CA ASN A 23 -25.98 11.24 -10.94
C ASN A 23 -25.46 11.75 -12.30
N ALA A 24 -26.29 11.69 -13.36
CA ALA A 24 -25.94 12.21 -14.68
C ALA A 24 -25.71 13.73 -14.69
N GLU A 25 -26.62 14.51 -14.08
CA GLU A 25 -26.47 15.97 -13.98
C GLU A 25 -25.26 16.38 -13.14
N LEU A 26 -24.93 15.59 -12.11
CA LEU A 26 -23.73 15.81 -11.30
C LEU A 26 -22.45 15.59 -12.12
N VAL A 27 -22.43 14.61 -13.02
CA VAL A 27 -21.29 14.35 -13.91
C VAL A 27 -21.15 15.47 -14.94
N GLU A 28 -22.24 15.91 -15.57
CA GLU A 28 -22.20 17.01 -16.56
C GLU A 28 -21.75 18.34 -15.96
N LYS A 29 -22.15 18.63 -14.71
CA LYS A 29 -21.75 19.84 -13.98
C LYS A 29 -20.40 19.69 -13.26
N CYS A 30 -19.75 18.53 -13.33
CA CYS A 30 -18.53 18.25 -12.59
C CYS A 30 -17.33 18.96 -13.21
N THR A 31 -16.78 19.94 -12.50
CA THR A 31 -15.51 20.61 -12.90
C THR A 31 -14.27 19.91 -12.36
N LYS A 32 -14.40 19.12 -11.28
CA LYS A 32 -13.28 18.44 -10.62
C LYS A 32 -13.70 17.11 -10.03
N ILE A 33 -12.96 16.06 -10.39
CA ILE A 33 -13.11 14.73 -9.82
C ILE A 33 -12.11 14.58 -8.67
N VAL A 34 -12.59 14.15 -7.50
CA VAL A 34 -11.74 13.92 -6.33
C VAL A 34 -11.82 12.45 -5.95
N ASN A 35 -10.73 11.72 -6.17
CA ASN A 35 -10.58 10.36 -5.67
C ASN A 35 -9.99 10.41 -4.25
N ARG A 36 -10.67 9.75 -3.29
CA ARG A 36 -10.24 9.65 -1.89
C ARG A 36 -9.52 8.34 -1.55
N ASN A 37 -9.37 7.42 -2.52
CA ASN A 37 -8.66 6.17 -2.30
C ASN A 37 -7.14 6.44 -2.18
N PRO A 38 -6.51 6.12 -1.03
CA PRO A 38 -5.08 6.36 -0.84
C PRO A 38 -4.21 5.59 -1.84
N ARG A 39 -4.60 4.36 -2.22
CA ARG A 39 -3.81 3.48 -3.09
C ARG A 39 -3.92 3.82 -4.58
N ASN A 40 -4.78 4.77 -4.97
CA ASN A 40 -5.02 5.06 -6.38
C ASN A 40 -3.76 5.56 -7.08
N LEU A 41 -3.05 6.49 -6.45
CA LEU A 41 -1.84 7.09 -7.04
C LEU A 41 -0.65 6.12 -7.08
N GLU A 42 -0.59 5.18 -6.12
CA GLU A 42 0.42 4.11 -6.08
C GLU A 42 0.25 3.17 -7.27
N ARG A 43 -0.99 2.73 -7.55
CA ARG A 43 -1.29 1.86 -8.70
C ARG A 43 -1.03 2.53 -10.05
N LEU A 44 -1.26 3.84 -10.14
CA LEU A 44 -0.91 4.63 -11.34
C LEU A 44 0.59 4.93 -11.44
N ARG A 45 1.39 4.57 -10.44
CA ARG A 45 2.82 4.87 -10.31
C ARG A 45 3.15 6.38 -10.28
N ILE A 46 2.19 7.23 -9.98
CA ILE A 46 2.37 8.70 -9.89
C ILE A 46 2.64 9.12 -8.43
N ALA A 47 2.29 8.26 -7.45
CA ALA A 47 2.50 8.55 -6.04
C ALA A 47 3.98 8.84 -5.73
N LYS A 48 4.23 9.90 -4.98
CA LYS A 48 5.58 10.26 -4.54
C LYS A 48 6.08 9.24 -3.52
N LYS A 49 7.22 8.59 -3.81
CA LYS A 49 8.00 7.84 -2.82
C LYS A 49 8.78 8.82 -1.94
N PRO A 50 9.06 8.50 -0.66
CA PRO A 50 9.91 9.35 0.16
C PRO A 50 11.34 9.33 -0.40
N GLU A 51 11.89 10.52 -0.65
CA GLU A 51 13.20 10.73 -1.30
C GLU A 51 14.13 11.51 -0.36
N GLY A 52 15.45 11.39 -0.53
CA GLY A 52 16.47 12.17 0.19
C GLY A 52 17.26 11.42 1.26
N TYR A 53 16.82 10.22 1.69
CA TYR A 53 17.48 9.41 2.71
C TYR A 53 18.66 8.58 2.18
N TRP A 54 19.53 9.18 1.36
CA TRP A 54 20.59 8.46 0.64
C TRP A 54 21.70 7.93 1.56
N LEU A 55 21.97 8.62 2.66
CA LEU A 55 23.00 8.25 3.65
C LEU A 55 22.49 7.23 4.67
N GLU A 56 21.17 7.10 4.83
CA GLU A 56 20.58 6.13 5.76
C GLU A 56 20.44 4.78 5.07
N LYS A 57 20.78 3.71 5.80
CA LYS A 57 20.48 2.33 5.45
C LYS A 57 19.58 1.76 6.53
N PRO A 58 18.47 1.06 6.21
CA PRO A 58 17.98 0.70 4.87
C PRO A 58 17.37 1.87 4.09
N GLY A 59 17.35 1.74 2.76
CA GLY A 59 16.74 2.75 1.87
C GLY A 59 15.24 2.89 2.16
N ARG A 60 14.74 4.14 2.10
CA ARG A 60 13.33 4.47 2.35
C ARG A 60 12.47 4.59 1.10
N THR A 61 13.06 4.49 -0.09
CA THR A 61 12.46 4.88 -1.38
C THR A 61 11.50 3.84 -1.97
N TYR A 62 10.46 3.45 -1.22
CA TYR A 62 9.46 2.44 -1.61
C TYR A 62 8.02 2.90 -1.30
N TRP A 63 7.02 2.26 -1.92
CA TRP A 63 5.64 2.31 -1.43
C TRP A 63 5.39 1.19 -0.42
N HIS A 64 5.65 -0.05 -0.82
CA HIS A 64 5.54 -1.28 -0.06
C HIS A 64 6.88 -2.01 0.00
N LYS A 65 7.24 -2.47 1.19
CA LYS A 65 8.50 -3.17 1.41
C LYS A 65 8.33 -4.37 2.30
N LEU A 66 9.04 -5.45 1.96
CA LEU A 66 9.08 -6.66 2.74
C LEU A 66 10.02 -6.51 3.93
N PHE A 67 9.49 -6.73 5.13
CA PHE A 67 10.22 -6.78 6.38
C PHE A 67 10.09 -8.15 7.01
N LEU A 68 11.22 -8.74 7.37
CA LEU A 68 11.25 -9.98 8.13
C LEU A 68 11.74 -9.72 9.55
N VAL A 69 10.85 -9.91 10.52
CA VAL A 69 11.17 -9.82 11.95
C VAL A 69 11.42 -11.21 12.50
N ARG A 70 12.69 -11.51 12.80
CA ARG A 70 13.11 -12.75 13.43
C ARG A 70 12.98 -12.60 14.95
N LYS A 71 12.11 -13.38 15.59
CA LYS A 71 12.04 -13.50 17.06
C LYS A 71 12.68 -14.82 17.50
N LEU A 72 12.96 -14.97 18.78
CA LEU A 72 13.60 -16.18 19.33
C LEU A 72 12.80 -17.46 19.06
N ARG A 73 11.46 -17.36 19.12
CA ARG A 73 10.56 -18.52 19.05
C ARG A 73 9.80 -18.67 17.74
N TYR A 74 9.73 -17.63 16.91
CA TYR A 74 8.93 -17.59 15.69
C TYR A 74 9.43 -16.49 14.76
N ILE A 75 8.88 -16.44 13.56
CA ILE A 75 9.18 -15.42 12.56
C ILE A 75 7.90 -14.66 12.20
N VAL A 76 8.07 -13.41 11.79
CA VAL A 76 6.99 -12.57 11.26
C VAL A 76 7.50 -11.96 9.96
N ALA A 77 6.78 -12.16 8.88
CA ALA A 77 6.96 -11.45 7.63
C ALA A 77 5.86 -10.40 7.49
N GLU A 78 6.24 -9.16 7.19
CA GLU A 78 5.35 -8.02 7.12
C GLU A 78 5.62 -7.25 5.83
N VAL A 79 4.56 -6.88 5.11
CA VAL A 79 4.64 -5.91 4.03
C VAL A 79 4.25 -4.56 4.60
N ARG A 80 5.20 -3.63 4.68
CA ARG A 80 5.01 -2.31 5.28
C ARG A 80 4.87 -1.24 4.20
N HIS A 81 3.86 -0.40 4.36
CA HIS A 81 3.74 0.86 3.64
C HIS A 81 4.60 1.93 4.31
N PHE A 82 5.19 2.83 3.52
CA PHE A 82 6.10 3.85 4.05
C PHE A 82 5.45 4.82 5.06
N GLN A 83 4.12 5.05 4.97
CA GLN A 83 3.38 5.90 5.93
C GLN A 83 2.55 5.12 6.94
N ASN A 84 1.90 4.04 6.51
CA ASN A 84 0.84 3.38 7.28
C ASN A 84 1.39 2.25 8.15
N GLY A 85 2.64 1.83 7.94
CA GLY A 85 3.23 0.69 8.62
C GLY A 85 2.76 -0.65 8.02
N PRO A 86 2.65 -1.73 8.80
CA PRO A 86 2.36 -3.07 8.29
C PRO A 86 0.94 -3.17 7.72
N VAL A 87 0.83 -3.50 6.43
CA VAL A 87 -0.44 -3.67 5.71
C VAL A 87 -0.85 -5.14 5.69
N VAL A 88 0.09 -6.02 5.31
CA VAL A 88 -0.12 -7.47 5.29
C VAL A 88 0.93 -8.11 6.17
N THR A 89 0.52 -9.04 7.02
CA THR A 89 1.42 -9.75 7.93
C THR A 89 1.17 -11.24 7.83
N ALA A 90 2.22 -12.03 7.97
CA ALA A 90 2.16 -13.48 8.13
C ALA A 90 3.17 -13.92 9.18
N SER A 91 2.73 -14.67 10.19
CA SER A 91 3.63 -15.19 11.23
C SER A 91 3.52 -16.69 11.40
N SER A 92 4.66 -17.34 11.64
CA SER A 92 4.68 -18.76 12.04
C SER A 92 4.05 -19.02 13.41
N ALA A 93 3.78 -17.97 14.20
CA ALA A 93 3.04 -18.07 15.46
C ALA A 93 1.52 -18.10 15.27
N GLU A 94 1.00 -17.75 14.09
CA GLU A 94 -0.42 -17.83 13.80
C GLU A 94 -0.92 -19.26 13.95
N TRP A 95 -2.06 -19.43 14.60
CA TRP A 95 -2.55 -20.76 14.97
C TRP A 95 -2.69 -21.72 13.77
N ALA A 96 -3.11 -21.20 12.60
CA ALA A 96 -3.26 -21.99 11.39
C ALA A 96 -1.94 -22.63 10.93
N LEU A 97 -0.86 -21.83 10.90
CA LEU A 97 0.48 -22.29 10.58
C LEU A 97 1.10 -23.10 11.71
N LYS A 98 0.87 -22.67 12.95
CA LYS A 98 1.43 -23.27 14.16
C LYS A 98 1.05 -24.74 14.31
N ARG A 99 -0.15 -25.13 13.89
CA ARG A 99 -0.62 -26.53 13.93
C ARG A 99 0.00 -27.42 12.85
N GLN A 100 0.44 -26.82 11.75
CA GLN A 100 1.01 -27.54 10.62
C GLN A 100 2.54 -27.61 10.66
N LEU A 101 3.17 -26.68 11.39
CA LEU A 101 4.62 -26.58 11.51
C LEU A 101 5.13 -27.34 12.74
N TYR A 102 6.15 -28.18 12.52
CA TYR A 102 6.88 -28.82 13.62
C TYR A 102 7.67 -27.79 14.46
N ARG A 103 8.33 -26.83 13.79
CA ARG A 103 9.10 -25.76 14.43
C ARG A 103 8.94 -24.45 13.67
N TYR A 104 8.90 -23.34 14.40
CA TYR A 104 8.49 -22.03 13.87
C TYR A 104 9.63 -21.16 13.32
N THR A 105 10.86 -21.67 13.37
CA THR A 105 12.11 -20.98 12.99
C THR A 105 12.90 -21.69 11.89
N ASP A 106 12.40 -22.84 11.44
CA ASP A 106 13.07 -23.72 10.49
C ASP A 106 12.79 -23.29 9.05
N GLY A 107 13.52 -23.83 8.08
CA GLY A 107 13.32 -23.48 6.66
C GLY A 107 11.88 -23.70 6.17
N SER A 108 11.22 -24.76 6.66
CA SER A 108 9.79 -25.02 6.38
C SER A 108 8.86 -23.92 6.87
N ALA A 109 9.19 -23.28 8.01
CA ALA A 109 8.43 -22.13 8.49
C ALA A 109 8.56 -20.94 7.55
N TYR A 110 9.75 -20.68 7.01
CA TYR A 110 9.98 -19.59 6.04
C TYR A 110 9.23 -19.84 4.73
N VAL A 111 9.27 -21.07 4.21
CA VAL A 111 8.54 -21.47 3.00
C VAL A 111 7.04 -21.28 3.18
N ASN A 112 6.46 -21.80 4.28
CA ASN A 112 5.02 -21.73 4.50
C ASN A 112 4.55 -20.30 4.85
N VAL A 113 5.36 -19.52 5.58
CA VAL A 113 5.08 -18.10 5.79
C VAL A 113 5.13 -17.33 4.48
N GLY A 114 6.10 -17.60 3.60
CA GLY A 114 6.19 -17.01 2.27
C GLY A 114 4.96 -17.31 1.42
N ARG A 115 4.49 -18.55 1.39
CA ARG A 115 3.26 -18.95 0.67
C ARG A 115 2.02 -18.21 1.17
N VAL A 116 1.82 -18.19 2.49
CA VAL A 116 0.66 -17.50 3.09
C VAL A 116 0.74 -16.00 2.86
N LEU A 117 1.94 -15.42 2.98
CA LEU A 117 2.14 -14.01 2.71
C LEU A 117 1.83 -13.69 1.24
N ALA A 118 2.30 -14.54 0.31
CA ALA A 118 2.07 -14.34 -1.11
C ALA A 118 0.58 -14.32 -1.45
N GLN A 119 -0.14 -15.32 -0.94
CA GLN A 119 -1.59 -15.42 -1.11
C GLN A 119 -2.30 -14.18 -0.54
N ARG A 120 -1.97 -13.77 0.69
CA ARG A 120 -2.59 -12.58 1.33
C ARG A 120 -2.30 -11.30 0.56
N CYS A 121 -1.09 -11.16 0.01
CA CYS A 121 -0.73 -10.01 -0.82
C CYS A 121 -1.56 -9.96 -2.11
N LEU A 122 -1.74 -11.10 -2.79
CA LEU A 122 -2.60 -11.17 -3.99
C LEU A 122 -4.06 -10.86 -3.66
N GLU A 123 -4.60 -11.41 -2.56
CA GLU A 123 -5.96 -11.13 -2.08
C GLU A 123 -6.14 -9.65 -1.71
N ALA A 124 -5.10 -9.01 -1.16
CA ALA A 124 -5.07 -7.57 -0.87
C ALA A 124 -4.80 -6.70 -2.11
N GLY A 125 -4.50 -7.30 -3.26
CA GLY A 125 -4.12 -6.58 -4.49
C GLY A 125 -2.78 -5.85 -4.38
N ILE A 126 -1.82 -6.42 -3.66
CA ILE A 126 -0.41 -5.97 -3.60
C ILE A 126 0.42 -6.99 -4.37
N CYS A 127 0.86 -6.63 -5.57
CA CYS A 127 1.65 -7.51 -6.44
C CYS A 127 3.13 -7.14 -6.49
N GLU A 128 3.45 -5.89 -6.16
CA GLU A 128 4.79 -5.31 -6.26
C GLU A 128 5.24 -4.86 -4.85
N MET A 129 6.46 -5.20 -4.45
CA MET A 129 7.07 -4.74 -3.20
C MET A 129 8.59 -4.70 -3.32
N GLU A 130 9.26 -3.85 -2.56
CA GLU A 130 10.73 -3.78 -2.50
C GLU A 130 11.27 -4.78 -1.46
N VAL A 131 12.41 -5.39 -1.77
CA VAL A 131 13.17 -6.24 -0.85
C VAL A 131 14.52 -5.60 -0.54
N ASP A 132 14.89 -5.54 0.75
CA ASP A 132 16.25 -5.19 1.17
C ASP A 132 17.16 -6.41 1.12
N ASP A 133 18.04 -6.46 0.12
CA ASP A 133 19.07 -7.51 0.01
C ASP A 133 19.98 -7.55 1.24
N THR A 134 20.28 -6.38 1.81
CA THR A 134 21.14 -6.26 3.00
C THR A 134 20.52 -6.83 4.27
N ALA A 135 19.19 -6.82 4.37
CA ALA A 135 18.47 -7.27 5.57
C ALA A 135 18.09 -8.75 5.48
N LEU A 136 17.83 -9.27 4.28
CA LEU A 136 17.36 -10.64 4.05
C LEU A 136 18.49 -11.60 3.67
N VAL A 137 19.62 -11.50 4.36
CA VAL A 137 20.76 -12.40 4.12
C VAL A 137 20.54 -13.77 4.78
N GLY A 138 20.78 -14.83 4.00
CA GLY A 138 20.91 -16.22 4.44
C GLY A 138 19.94 -17.20 3.76
N ASN A 139 20.33 -18.48 3.73
CA ASN A 139 19.66 -19.56 3.00
C ASN A 139 18.15 -19.67 3.30
N LYS A 140 17.72 -19.37 4.54
CA LYS A 140 16.30 -19.41 4.92
C LYS A 140 15.48 -18.27 4.33
N CYS A 141 16.10 -17.09 4.15
CA CYS A 141 15.42 -15.95 3.54
C CYS A 141 15.31 -16.12 2.04
N GLU A 142 16.31 -16.71 1.39
CA GLU A 142 16.24 -17.10 -0.02
C GLU A 142 15.05 -18.04 -0.28
N LEU A 143 14.82 -19.02 0.59
CA LEU A 143 13.62 -19.88 0.49
C LEU A 143 12.32 -19.08 0.55
N LEU A 144 12.26 -18.04 1.39
CA LEU A 144 11.07 -17.19 1.48
C LEU A 144 10.88 -16.35 0.21
N ILE A 145 11.97 -15.75 -0.29
CA ILE A 145 11.99 -14.96 -1.53
C ILE A 145 11.53 -15.81 -2.71
N GLN A 146 12.08 -17.01 -2.86
CA GLN A 146 11.67 -17.97 -3.90
C GLN A 146 10.18 -18.32 -3.84
N GLU A 147 9.60 -18.47 -2.65
CA GLU A 147 8.16 -18.76 -2.54
C GLU A 147 7.28 -17.54 -2.84
N LEU A 148 7.76 -16.31 -2.59
CA LEU A 148 7.06 -15.10 -3.02
C LEU A 148 7.08 -14.95 -4.54
N GLU A 149 8.23 -15.20 -5.18
CA GLU A 149 8.37 -15.20 -6.64
C GLU A 149 7.47 -16.26 -7.29
N LYS A 150 7.44 -17.49 -6.74
CA LYS A 150 6.49 -18.54 -7.17
C LYS A 150 5.04 -18.13 -6.98
N GLY A 151 4.76 -17.27 -5.99
CA GLY A 151 3.46 -16.68 -5.73
C GLY A 151 3.11 -15.50 -6.65
N ASN A 152 3.85 -15.27 -7.73
CA ASN A 152 3.66 -14.17 -8.69
C ASN A 152 3.77 -12.77 -8.07
N ILE A 153 4.64 -12.61 -7.07
CA ILE A 153 4.97 -11.30 -6.51
C ILE A 153 6.26 -10.80 -7.12
N ILE A 154 6.21 -9.56 -7.59
CA ILE A 154 7.37 -8.85 -8.14
C ILE A 154 8.09 -8.20 -6.96
N LEU A 155 9.31 -8.69 -6.66
CA LEU A 155 10.14 -8.23 -5.54
C LEU A 155 10.92 -6.95 -5.83
N THR A 156 10.63 -6.32 -6.96
CA THR A 156 11.17 -5.04 -7.38
C THR A 156 10.00 -4.10 -7.65
N GLU A 157 9.96 -2.96 -6.97
CA GLU A 157 8.97 -1.95 -7.30
C GLU A 157 9.31 -1.22 -8.60
N PRO A 158 8.32 -0.87 -9.42
CA PRO A 158 8.53 -0.02 -10.57
C PRO A 158 8.92 1.41 -10.14
N PRO A 159 9.62 2.14 -11.01
CA PRO A 159 9.93 3.54 -10.79
C PRO A 159 8.65 4.39 -10.84
N ILE A 160 8.72 5.57 -10.23
CA ILE A 160 7.64 6.57 -10.31
C ILE A 160 7.57 7.06 -11.76
N TYR A 161 6.38 7.05 -12.34
CA TYR A 161 6.12 7.66 -13.64
C TYR A 161 6.21 9.18 -13.52
N ARG A 162 7.12 9.77 -14.29
CA ARG A 162 7.21 11.21 -14.50
C ARG A 162 6.85 11.48 -15.96
N TYR A 163 6.02 12.49 -16.18
CA TYR A 163 5.71 12.91 -17.54
C TYR A 163 7.00 13.41 -18.20
N PRO A 164 7.39 12.89 -19.38
CA PRO A 164 8.61 13.29 -20.06
C PRO A 164 8.48 14.74 -20.55
N ASN A 165 9.59 15.47 -20.50
CA ASN A 165 9.71 16.77 -21.14
C ASN A 165 9.92 16.60 -22.64
N ALA A 166 9.65 17.65 -23.42
CA ALA A 166 9.81 17.63 -24.87
C ALA A 166 11.26 17.33 -25.33
N TRP A 167 12.25 17.59 -24.48
CA TRP A 167 13.68 17.33 -24.75
C TRP A 167 14.20 16.02 -24.15
N ASP A 168 13.35 15.25 -23.45
CA ASP A 168 13.76 13.95 -22.93
C ASP A 168 13.88 12.94 -24.07
N ARG A 169 14.96 12.16 -24.07
CA ARG A 169 15.25 11.17 -25.12
C ARG A 169 14.23 10.03 -25.14
N ASP A 170 13.83 9.58 -23.97
CA ASP A 170 12.99 8.41 -23.78
C ASP A 170 11.61 8.86 -23.27
N TRP A 171 10.55 8.37 -23.91
CA TRP A 171 9.17 8.66 -23.57
C TRP A 171 8.56 7.39 -23.00
N PRO A 172 8.58 7.19 -21.67
CA PRO A 172 8.03 5.99 -21.08
C PRO A 172 6.53 5.92 -21.34
N GLU A 173 6.06 4.72 -21.63
CA GLU A 173 4.64 4.44 -21.76
C GLU A 173 3.91 4.77 -20.45
N LYS A 174 2.67 5.23 -20.56
CA LYS A 174 1.87 5.52 -19.38
C LYS A 174 1.43 4.21 -18.74
N PRO A 175 1.66 4.01 -17.43
CA PRO A 175 1.37 2.74 -16.76
C PRO A 175 -0.09 2.27 -16.80
N TRP A 176 -1.04 3.16 -17.13
CA TRP A 176 -2.47 2.90 -17.14
C TRP A 176 -3.06 2.81 -18.56
N GLU A 177 -2.25 2.99 -19.60
CA GLU A 177 -2.68 2.73 -20.97
C GLU A 177 -2.40 1.24 -21.28
N ILE A 178 -3.42 0.51 -21.72
CA ILE A 178 -3.29 -0.88 -22.16
C ILE A 178 -3.18 -0.84 -23.68
N HIS A 179 -2.06 -1.32 -24.21
CA HIS A 179 -1.87 -1.52 -25.64
C HIS A 179 -2.12 -3.00 -25.93
N GLU A 180 -3.24 -3.31 -26.61
CA GLU A 180 -3.57 -4.66 -27.09
C GLU A 180 -2.75 -5.03 -28.33
#